data_AF-A0A7X6P2C9-F1
#
_entry.id   AF-A0A7X6P2C9-F1
#
_cell.length_a   1.000
_cell.length_b   1.000
_cell.length_c   1.000
_cell.angle_alpha   90.00
_cell.angle_beta   90.00
_cell.angle_gamma   90.00
#
_symmetry.space_group_name_H-M   'P 1'
#
loop_
_entity.id
_entity.type
_entity.pdbx_description
1 polymer ?
#
loop_
_entity_poly.entity_id
_entity_poly.type
_entity_poly.pdbx_seq_one_letter_code
_entity_poly.pdbx_strand_id
1 'polypeptide(L)'
;RERFELATAPEAEFQELVSIYEGRGLSRALALQVATELSASDQLTVHAREELGIDPDALANPMQAAVTSALCFVVGAILPIIVVALVGESARVAATMGVTLVALVALGATGAHLGGAPTGRAAVRVFVGGVLALAISLGIGRLTGSVV
;
A
#
# COMPACT_ATOMS: atom_id res chain seq x y z
N ARG A 1 18.51 -13.46 3.32
CA ARG A 1 19.55 -12.72 4.04
C ARG A 1 19.67 -13.31 5.44
N GLU A 2 18.62 -13.18 6.26
CA GLU A 2 18.48 -13.84 7.56
C GLU A 2 18.98 -15.29 7.67
N ARG A 3 18.52 -16.17 6.78
CA ARG A 3 18.96 -17.59 6.77
C ARG A 3 20.48 -17.76 6.61
N PHE A 4 21.15 -16.82 5.96
CA PHE A 4 22.59 -16.84 5.76
C PHE A 4 23.32 -16.32 6.99
N GLU A 5 22.81 -15.27 7.63
CA GLU A 5 23.35 -14.72 8.88
C GLU A 5 23.22 -15.73 10.02
N LEU A 6 22.05 -16.36 10.20
CA LEU A 6 21.85 -17.47 11.15
C LEU A 6 22.76 -18.68 10.89
N ALA A 7 23.12 -18.94 9.62
CA ALA A 7 24.02 -20.05 9.26
C ALA A 7 25.51 -19.72 9.46
N THR A 8 25.89 -18.45 9.38
CA THR A 8 27.29 -18.02 9.37
C THR A 8 27.75 -17.38 10.69
N ALA A 9 26.82 -16.80 11.46
CA ALA A 9 27.10 -16.09 12.69
C ALA A 9 26.01 -16.28 13.78
N PRO A 10 25.62 -17.52 14.13
CA PRO A 10 24.49 -17.78 15.05
C PRO A 10 24.64 -17.15 16.43
N GLU A 11 25.86 -17.05 16.97
CA GLU A 11 26.09 -16.41 18.27
C GLU A 11 25.89 -14.89 18.19
N ALA A 12 26.27 -14.26 17.07
CA ALA A 12 26.06 -12.83 16.88
C ALA A 12 24.56 -12.52 16.77
N GLU A 13 23.83 -13.33 16.00
CA GLU A 13 22.37 -13.25 15.86
C GLU A 13 21.65 -13.41 17.20
N PHE A 14 22.08 -14.38 18.02
CA PHE A 14 21.50 -14.54 19.35
C PHE A 14 21.72 -13.31 20.25
N GLN A 15 22.91 -12.71 20.22
CA GLN A 15 23.18 -11.48 20.98
C GLN A 15 22.38 -10.28 20.44
N GLU A 16 22.15 -10.23 19.13
CA GLU A 16 21.27 -9.23 18.52
C GLU A 16 19.84 -9.35 19.04
N LEU A 17 19.28 -10.57 19.06
CA LEU A 17 17.94 -10.81 19.61
C LEU A 17 17.83 -10.42 21.09
N VAL A 18 18.85 -10.72 21.90
CA VAL A 18 18.92 -10.28 23.31
C VAL A 18 18.90 -8.76 23.39
N SER A 19 19.67 -8.07 22.55
CA SER A 19 19.73 -6.60 22.54
C SER A 19 18.39 -5.97 22.12
N ILE A 20 17.64 -6.59 21.20
CA ILE A 20 16.29 -6.18 20.82
C ILE A 20 15.36 -6.23 22.03
N TYR A 21 15.39 -7.32 22.80
CA TYR A 21 14.58 -7.47 24.01
C TYR A 21 14.97 -6.50 25.12
N GLU A 22 16.27 -6.26 25.33
CA GLU A 22 16.74 -5.22 26.25
C GLU A 22 16.25 -3.83 25.84
N GLY A 23 16.31 -3.51 24.54
CA GLY A 23 15.77 -2.27 23.98
C GLY A 23 14.26 -2.09 24.19
N ARG A 24 13.52 -3.19 24.37
CA ARG A 24 12.09 -3.19 24.72
C ARG A 24 11.83 -3.10 26.23
N GLY A 25 12.88 -3.00 27.05
CA GLY A 25 12.80 -2.80 28.49
C GLY A 25 12.95 -4.06 29.33
N LEU A 26 13.33 -5.20 28.74
CA LEU A 26 13.60 -6.41 29.49
C LEU A 26 14.99 -6.32 30.15
N SER A 27 15.12 -6.82 31.39
CA SER A 27 16.45 -6.98 32.00
C SER A 27 17.28 -7.98 31.19
N ARG A 28 18.60 -7.85 31.18
CA ARG A 28 19.49 -8.79 30.46
C ARG A 28 19.20 -10.25 30.77
N ALA A 29 18.99 -10.59 32.04
CA ALA A 29 18.70 -11.94 32.46
C ALA A 29 17.40 -12.47 31.85
N LEU A 30 16.36 -11.63 31.79
CA LEU A 30 15.08 -11.98 31.19
C LEU A 30 15.15 -12.00 29.65
N ALA A 31 15.85 -11.05 29.04
CA ALA A 31 16.09 -11.01 27.60
C ALA A 31 16.82 -12.28 27.11
N LEU A 32 17.82 -12.74 27.85
CA LEU A 32 18.50 -14.02 27.58
C LEU A 32 17.52 -15.20 27.65
N GLN A 33 16.71 -15.29 28.71
CA GLN A 33 15.72 -16.37 28.84
C GLN A 33 14.70 -16.35 27.70
N VAL A 34 14.15 -15.18 27.36
CA VAL A 34 13.18 -15.02 26.28
C VAL A 34 13.80 -15.39 24.93
N ALA A 35 15.01 -14.90 24.64
CA ALA A 35 15.73 -15.24 23.42
C ALA A 35 15.98 -16.75 23.31
N THR A 36 16.42 -17.41 24.39
CA THR A 36 16.63 -18.86 24.41
C THR A 36 15.34 -19.64 24.17
N GLU A 37 14.28 -19.35 24.92
CA GLU A 37 13.02 -20.11 24.86
C GLU A 37 12.32 -19.93 23.51
N LEU A 38 12.27 -18.70 22.97
CA LEU A 38 11.61 -18.44 21.70
C LEU A 38 12.42 -19.00 20.52
N SER A 39 13.74 -18.86 20.57
CA SER A 39 14.65 -19.40 19.54
C SER A 39 14.68 -20.93 19.49
N ALA A 40 14.30 -21.63 20.57
CA ALA A 40 14.27 -23.09 20.58
C ALA A 40 13.25 -23.69 19.60
N SER A 41 12.21 -22.93 19.23
CA SER A 41 11.16 -23.35 18.30
C SER A 41 11.54 -23.10 16.84
N ASP A 42 11.75 -21.83 16.48
CA ASP A 42 12.12 -21.40 15.13
C ASP A 42 12.85 -20.05 15.17
N GLN A 43 14.18 -20.10 15.13
CA GLN A 43 15.03 -18.90 15.10
C GLN A 43 14.72 -17.98 13.93
N LEU A 44 14.45 -18.52 12.74
CA LEU A 44 14.22 -17.70 11.54
C LEU A 44 12.93 -16.92 11.66
N THR A 45 11.86 -17.55 12.16
CA THR A 45 10.58 -16.89 12.38
C THR A 45 10.65 -15.87 13.51
N VAL A 46 11.40 -16.16 14.59
CA VAL A 46 11.62 -15.22 15.68
C VAL A 46 12.38 -13.99 15.18
N HIS A 47 13.51 -14.16 14.49
CA HIS A 47 14.24 -13.03 13.91
C HIS A 47 13.38 -12.22 12.91
N ALA A 48 12.66 -12.90 12.00
CA ALA A 48 11.77 -12.22 11.06
C ALA A 48 10.69 -11.37 11.76
N ARG A 49 10.11 -11.88 12.86
CA ARG A 49 9.11 -11.14 13.65
C ARG A 49 9.73 -10.02 14.47
N GLU A 50 10.82 -10.31 15.15
CA GLU A 50 11.37 -9.45 16.21
C GLU A 50 12.27 -8.34 15.68
N GLU A 51 13.05 -8.62 14.63
CA GLU A 51 13.94 -7.67 13.98
C GLU A 51 13.27 -6.98 12.79
N LEU A 52 12.66 -7.76 11.88
CA LEU A 52 12.12 -7.21 10.63
C LEU A 52 10.66 -6.75 10.76
N GLY A 53 9.97 -7.09 11.85
CA GLY A 53 8.54 -6.83 12.00
C GLY A 53 7.68 -7.59 10.99
N ILE A 54 8.22 -8.65 10.38
CA ILE A 54 7.53 -9.47 9.39
C ILE A 54 6.90 -10.64 10.13
N ASP A 55 5.57 -10.66 10.15
CA ASP A 55 4.83 -11.85 10.57
C ASP A 55 4.67 -12.80 9.37
N PRO A 56 5.34 -13.97 9.35
CA PRO A 56 5.27 -14.90 8.22
C PRO A 56 3.85 -15.41 7.95
N ASP A 57 3.01 -15.42 8.99
CA ASP A 57 1.63 -15.90 8.93
C ASP A 57 0.65 -14.82 8.45
N ALA A 58 1.08 -13.56 8.41
CA ALA A 58 0.26 -12.41 8.00
C ALA A 58 0.74 -11.76 6.69
N LEU A 59 1.53 -12.48 5.89
CA LEU A 59 2.01 -11.96 4.61
C LEU A 59 0.85 -11.70 3.64
N ALA A 60 0.83 -10.50 3.04
CA ALA A 60 -0.11 -10.18 1.98
C ALA A 60 0.10 -11.12 0.79
N ASN A 61 -0.97 -11.78 0.32
CA ASN A 61 -0.90 -12.63 -0.86
C ASN A 61 -0.75 -11.77 -2.13
N PRO A 62 0.39 -11.86 -2.86
CA PRO A 62 0.67 -10.99 -3.99
C PRO A 62 -0.30 -11.21 -5.16
N MET A 63 -0.72 -12.45 -5.39
CA MET A 63 -1.67 -12.77 -6.46
C MET A 63 -3.06 -12.22 -6.13
N GLN A 64 -3.48 -12.33 -4.87
CA GLN A 64 -4.74 -11.74 -4.42
C GLN A 64 -4.72 -10.22 -4.57
N ALA A 65 -3.63 -9.57 -4.16
CA ALA A 65 -3.47 -8.13 -4.31
C ALA A 65 -3.54 -7.71 -5.79
N ALA A 66 -2.80 -8.39 -6.67
CA ALA A 66 -2.78 -8.09 -8.10
C ALA A 66 -4.16 -8.23 -8.76
N VAL A 67 -4.84 -9.36 -8.54
CA VAL A 67 -6.18 -9.62 -9.11
C VAL A 67 -7.21 -8.63 -8.58
N THR A 68 -7.18 -8.35 -7.28
CA THR A 68 -8.11 -7.38 -6.66
C THR A 68 -7.87 -5.98 -7.23
N SER A 69 -6.61 -5.56 -7.37
CA SER A 69 -6.26 -4.26 -7.97
C SER A 69 -6.72 -4.16 -9.42
N ALA A 70 -6.54 -5.21 -10.22
CA ALA A 70 -6.99 -5.23 -11.61
C ALA A 70 -8.52 -5.10 -11.73
N LEU A 71 -9.26 -5.86 -10.91
CA LEU A 71 -10.72 -5.78 -10.89
C LEU A 71 -11.22 -4.41 -10.43
N CYS A 72 -10.65 -3.86 -9.36
CA CYS A 72 -11.00 -2.52 -8.89
C CYS A 72 -10.72 -1.45 -9.95
N PHE A 73 -9.61 -1.56 -10.69
CA PHE A 73 -9.29 -0.65 -11.79
C PHE A 73 -10.33 -0.72 -12.91
N VAL A 74 -10.70 -1.93 -13.36
CA VAL A 74 -11.72 -2.14 -14.38
C VAL A 74 -13.06 -1.56 -13.92
N VAL A 75 -13.50 -1.89 -12.71
CA VAL A 75 -14.76 -1.38 -12.15
C VAL A 75 -14.76 0.15 -12.04
N GLY A 76 -13.65 0.75 -11.60
CA GLY A 76 -13.50 2.19 -11.53
C GLY A 76 -13.58 2.88 -12.90
N ALA A 77 -13.09 2.23 -13.96
CA ALA A 77 -13.10 2.75 -15.32
C ALA A 77 -14.49 2.67 -15.99
N ILE A 78 -15.38 1.79 -15.54
CA ILE A 78 -16.73 1.64 -16.12
C ILE A 78 -17.50 2.96 -16.07
N LEU A 79 -17.43 3.68 -14.94
CA LEU A 79 -18.19 4.91 -14.73
C LEU A 79 -17.87 6.00 -15.79
N PRO A 80 -16.61 6.43 -16.01
CA PRO A 80 -16.31 7.39 -17.05
C PRO A 80 -16.59 6.86 -18.47
N ILE A 81 -16.43 5.55 -18.72
CA ILE A 81 -16.77 4.94 -20.02
C ILE A 81 -18.26 5.10 -20.32
N ILE A 82 -19.13 4.84 -19.34
CA ILE A 82 -20.58 5.03 -19.48
C ILE A 82 -20.90 6.50 -19.79
N VAL A 83 -20.26 7.44 -19.09
CA VAL A 83 -20.47 8.88 -19.33
C VAL A 83 -20.08 9.26 -20.76
N VAL A 84 -18.92 8.81 -21.23
CA VAL A 84 -18.46 9.04 -22.61
C VAL A 84 -19.44 8.48 -23.64
N ALA A 85 -19.99 7.30 -23.39
CA ALA A 85 -20.91 6.62 -24.31
C ALA A 85 -22.28 7.30 -24.41
N LEU A 86 -22.77 7.89 -23.31
CA LEU A 86 -24.13 8.45 -23.23
C LEU A 86 -24.19 9.97 -23.44
N VAL A 87 -23.11 10.71 -23.13
CA VAL A 87 -23.12 12.18 -23.19
C VAL A 87 -22.76 12.69 -24.58
N GLY A 88 -23.56 13.65 -25.06
CA GLY A 88 -23.37 14.33 -26.34
C GLY A 88 -22.04 15.08 -26.43
N GLU A 89 -21.56 15.27 -27.66
CA GLU A 89 -20.22 15.76 -27.98
C GLU A 89 -19.83 17.05 -27.24
N SER A 90 -20.74 18.04 -27.19
CA SER A 90 -20.50 19.33 -26.56
C SER A 90 -20.22 19.28 -25.05
N ALA A 91 -20.73 18.26 -24.35
CA ALA A 91 -20.58 18.11 -22.91
C ALA A 91 -19.71 16.91 -22.50
N ARG A 92 -19.32 16.06 -23.45
CA ARG A 92 -18.69 14.75 -23.19
C ARG A 92 -17.43 14.88 -22.33
N VAL A 93 -16.51 15.74 -22.72
CA VAL A 93 -15.23 15.94 -22.00
C VAL A 93 -15.48 16.47 -20.59
N ALA A 94 -16.27 17.55 -20.46
CA ALA A 94 -16.55 18.19 -19.18
C ALA A 94 -17.30 17.25 -18.21
N ALA A 95 -18.30 16.52 -18.71
CA ALA A 95 -19.07 15.56 -17.91
C ALA A 95 -18.18 14.39 -17.44
N THR A 96 -17.34 13.85 -18.33
CA THR A 96 -16.44 12.74 -17.99
C THR A 96 -15.43 13.16 -16.93
N MET A 97 -14.83 14.35 -17.07
CA MET A 97 -13.91 14.90 -16.06
C MET A 97 -14.62 15.13 -14.73
N GLY A 98 -15.79 15.75 -14.74
CA GLY A 98 -16.56 16.05 -13.54
C GLY A 98 -16.93 14.78 -12.76
N VAL A 99 -17.48 13.79 -13.44
CA VAL A 99 -17.84 12.50 -12.81
C VAL A 99 -16.61 11.76 -12.30
N THR A 100 -15.51 11.76 -13.07
CA THR A 100 -14.25 11.14 -12.63
C THR A 100 -13.71 11.79 -11.36
N LEU A 101 -13.71 13.12 -11.29
CA LEU A 101 -13.22 13.84 -10.10
C LEU A 101 -14.09 13.59 -8.87
N VAL A 102 -15.42 13.56 -9.03
CA VAL A 102 -16.34 13.20 -7.94
C VAL A 102 -16.09 11.77 -7.46
N ALA A 103 -15.93 10.82 -8.39
CA ALA A 103 -15.62 9.44 -8.06
C ALA A 103 -14.28 9.30 -7.33
N LEU A 104 -13.25 10.03 -7.78
CA LEU A 104 -11.93 10.07 -7.14
C LEU A 104 -11.98 10.62 -5.70
N VAL A 105 -12.76 11.67 -5.45
CA VAL A 105 -12.99 12.20 -4.10
C VAL A 105 -13.66 11.16 -3.22
N ALA A 106 -14.72 10.51 -3.72
CA ALA A 106 -15.44 9.48 -2.99
C ALA A 106 -14.56 8.27 -2.67
N LEU A 107 -13.78 7.78 -3.64
CA LEU A 107 -12.84 6.67 -3.47
C LEU A 107 -11.69 7.04 -2.51
N GLY A 108 -11.15 8.25 -2.62
CA GLY A 108 -10.11 8.74 -1.70
C GLY A 108 -10.58 8.85 -0.26
N ALA A 109 -11.81 9.34 -0.05
CA ALA A 109 -12.43 9.40 1.28
C ALA A 109 -12.72 8.00 1.83
N THR A 110 -13.31 7.13 1.02
CA THR A 110 -13.67 5.76 1.43
C THR A 110 -12.43 4.93 1.76
N GLY A 111 -11.41 4.97 0.92
CA GLY A 111 -10.15 4.25 1.17
C GLY A 111 -9.46 4.72 2.46
N ALA A 112 -9.48 6.02 2.74
CA ALA A 112 -8.93 6.54 4.00
C ALA A 112 -9.76 6.15 5.22
N HIS A 113 -11.10 6.13 5.09
CA HIS A 113 -11.98 5.69 6.17
C HIS A 113 -11.71 4.22 6.52
N LEU A 114 -11.64 3.35 5.51
CA LEU A 114 -11.35 1.93 5.70
C LEU A 114 -9.93 1.67 6.24
N GLY A 115 -8.98 2.54 5.88
CA GLY A 115 -7.58 2.45 6.33
C GLY A 115 -7.26 3.19 7.64
N GLY A 116 -8.25 3.76 8.33
CA GLY A 116 -8.03 4.50 9.58
C GLY A 116 -7.25 5.82 9.43
N ALA A 117 -7.21 6.39 8.22
CA ALA A 117 -6.49 7.61 7.90
C ALA A 117 -7.43 8.85 7.81
N PRO A 118 -6.90 10.09 7.91
CA PRO A 118 -7.72 11.30 7.80
C PRO A 118 -8.38 11.45 6.42
N THR A 119 -9.71 11.28 6.37
CA THR A 119 -10.51 11.22 5.14
C THR A 119 -10.40 12.47 4.28
N GLY A 120 -10.49 13.66 4.87
CA GLY A 120 -10.40 14.92 4.14
C GLY A 120 -9.05 15.12 3.43
N ARG A 121 -7.94 14.79 4.10
CA ARG A 121 -6.59 14.90 3.51
C ARG A 121 -6.41 13.94 2.34
N ALA A 122 -6.91 12.71 2.48
CA ALA A 122 -6.86 11.72 1.43
C ALA A 122 -7.72 12.11 0.22
N ALA A 123 -8.94 12.56 0.44
CA ALA A 123 -9.84 13.02 -0.62
C ALA A 123 -9.22 14.17 -1.42
N VAL A 124 -8.67 15.19 -0.74
CA VAL A 124 -7.97 16.32 -1.38
C VAL A 124 -6.75 15.83 -2.18
N ARG A 125 -5.93 14.95 -1.60
CA ARG A 125 -4.76 14.39 -2.29
C ARG A 125 -5.16 13.69 -3.59
N VAL A 126 -6.18 12.85 -3.55
CA VAL A 126 -6.65 12.09 -4.73
C VAL A 126 -7.28 13.02 -5.77
N PHE A 127 -8.06 14.01 -5.33
CA PHE A 127 -8.62 15.03 -6.22
C PHE A 127 -7.53 15.83 -6.94
N VAL A 128 -6.53 16.35 -6.22
CA VAL A 128 -5.42 17.12 -6.78
C VAL A 128 -4.63 16.27 -7.78
N GLY A 129 -4.29 15.03 -7.42
CA GLY A 129 -3.63 14.11 -8.34
C GLY A 129 -4.44 13.83 -9.61
N GLY A 130 -5.76 13.66 -9.47
CA GLY A 130 -6.68 13.48 -10.60
C GLY A 130 -6.75 14.69 -11.52
N VAL A 131 -6.86 15.91 -10.96
CA VAL A 131 -6.84 17.16 -11.73
C VAL A 131 -5.53 17.32 -12.49
N LEU A 132 -4.39 17.06 -11.84
CA LEU A 132 -3.08 17.13 -12.48
C LEU A 132 -2.95 16.13 -13.63
N ALA A 133 -3.38 14.88 -13.42
CA ALA A 133 -3.37 13.85 -14.46
C ALA A 133 -4.23 14.27 -15.67
N LEU A 134 -5.46 14.72 -15.43
CA LEU A 134 -6.36 15.20 -16.49
C LEU A 134 -5.78 16.41 -17.23
N ALA A 135 -5.19 17.36 -16.52
CA ALA A 135 -4.56 18.54 -17.12
C ALA A 135 -3.39 18.16 -18.03
N ILE A 136 -2.54 17.21 -17.60
CA ILE A 136 -1.43 16.69 -18.40
C ILE A 136 -1.96 15.94 -19.62
N SER A 137 -2.93 15.04 -19.46
CA SER A 137 -3.52 14.27 -20.57
C SER A 137 -4.16 15.19 -21.62
N LEU A 138 -4.93 16.19 -21.20
CA LEU A 138 -5.49 17.19 -22.10
C LEU A 138 -4.42 18.05 -22.78
N GLY A 139 -3.38 18.42 -22.03
CA GLY A 139 -2.23 19.15 -22.56
C GLY A 139 -1.54 18.39 -23.69
N ILE A 140 -1.21 17.12 -23.46
CA ILE A 140 -0.61 16.23 -24.46
C ILE A 140 -1.54 16.07 -25.67
N GLY A 141 -2.84 15.86 -25.44
CA GLY A 141 -3.82 15.73 -26.51
C GLY A 141 -3.89 16.96 -27.41
N ARG A 142 -3.87 18.16 -26.81
CA ARG A 142 -3.83 19.43 -27.56
C ARG A 142 -2.53 19.60 -28.35
N LEU A 143 -1.39 19.25 -27.77
CA LEU A 143 -0.08 19.37 -28.43
C LEU A 143 0.07 18.42 -29.62
N THR A 144 -0.55 17.25 -29.56
CA THR A 144 -0.49 16.22 -30.62
C THR A 144 -1.60 16.34 -31.66
N GLY A 145 -2.50 17.33 -31.52
CA GLY A 145 -3.64 17.53 -32.42
C GLY A 145 -4.71 16.43 -32.34
N SER A 146 -4.73 15.67 -31.24
CA SER A 146 -5.61 14.51 -31.04
C SER A 146 -6.88 14.83 -30.24
N VAL A 147 -7.07 16.08 -29.80
CA VAL A 147 -8.30 16.54 -29.15
C VAL A 147 -9.24 17.13 -30.20
N VAL A 148 -10.28 16.38 -30.53
CA VAL A 148 -11.54 16.85 -31.13
C VAL A 148 -12.61 16.84 -30.04
#